data_AF-A0A368SJK8-F1
#
_entry.id   AF-A0A368SJK8-F1
#
_cell.length_a   1.000
_cell.length_b   1.000
_cell.length_c   1.000
_cell.angle_alpha   90.00
_cell.angle_beta   90.00
_cell.angle_gamma   90.00
#
_symmetry.space_group_name_H-M   'P 1'
#
loop_
_entity.id
_entity.type
_entity.pdbx_description
1 polymer ?
#
loop_
_entity_poly.entity_id
_entity_poly.type
_entity_poly.pdbx_seq_one_letter_code
_entity_poly.pdbx_strand_id
1 'polypeptide(L)'
;MSGKFPYVRKFADMPVERREEALGRWNKARWLFPLKITFVVIKVLSHYAFYTMVNENSDNPCWKAIGYSVPDMEEPREAPSPRSLDNGVVETKALNDTTLLRSLVDKGLVVRTDASTYHTVQCDVVIVGSGCGGGVAAAALASAGHKVVVVEKGEYFTAEDYSSVEGPSMERLYEKGGIFCTSNVTTVLFTGSMVGGGSAVNWSASIRTPEEVRQEWAREHGLPVFASPGYVEAMDAVCARLAVTDGCREEGFQNKAVRRGCEALGLRADAVPRNSSEGHFCGSCHLGCPTGDKRGTDTTWLVDSVARGAVILTGCKAECFILESNSGENARRSRKCVGLVATCMVAGVTKKLRIEAKVSIAACGALMTPPLLRNSGLKNRHIGRNLHLHPVSMAWGYFPENKQQEPQPPPLTGKCYEGGIITTMHRVTERTIVETPALGPGCFASMVPWESGRDMKDRMRRYARTAHAFALVRDRGAGTVDGEGRVCYSPARDDVDELRNGLRRALRILVAAGAAEVGTHRSDGHRLRCDGGVRDDELDAFLDEVTVATGPMLPGSDKWALLCSAHQMGSCRMGSSPRDGAVDGRGESWEAEGLYVCDGSLLPTAVGVNPMITIQSTAYCLSEGIAESLAQRKRR
;
A
#
# COMPACT_ATOMS: atom_id res chain seq x y z
N MET A 1 -21.80 -39.75 7.70
CA MET A 1 -20.99 -40.99 7.60
C MET A 1 -21.52 -41.83 6.45
N SER A 2 -20.65 -42.50 5.69
CA SER A 2 -21.00 -43.42 4.60
C SER A 2 -21.39 -44.79 5.20
N GLY A 3 -22.37 -45.49 4.64
CA GLY A 3 -22.69 -46.87 5.03
C GLY A 3 -21.70 -47.92 4.50
N LYS A 4 -20.68 -47.50 3.75
CA LYS A 4 -19.60 -48.36 3.21
C LYS A 4 -18.23 -47.82 3.62
N PHE A 5 -17.34 -48.74 4.02
CA PHE A 5 -15.97 -48.47 4.47
C PHE A 5 -15.09 -47.86 3.33
N PRO A 6 -14.23 -46.87 3.62
CA PRO A 6 -14.11 -46.17 4.90
C PRO A 6 -15.34 -45.30 5.18
N TYR A 7 -15.84 -45.36 6.42
CA TYR A 7 -17.04 -44.64 6.87
C TYR A 7 -16.88 -43.10 6.78
N VAL A 8 -15.63 -42.64 6.66
CA VAL A 8 -15.21 -41.27 6.37
C VAL A 8 -14.62 -41.24 4.95
N ARG A 9 -15.30 -40.53 4.04
CA ARG A 9 -14.78 -40.27 2.68
C ARG A 9 -13.83 -39.07 2.71
N LYS A 10 -12.76 -39.10 1.92
CA LYS A 10 -11.94 -37.90 1.70
C LYS A 10 -12.81 -36.84 1.03
N PHE A 11 -12.53 -35.56 1.29
CA PHE A 11 -13.28 -34.45 0.69
C PHE A 11 -13.33 -34.57 -0.84
N ALA A 12 -12.21 -34.92 -1.48
CA ALA A 12 -12.09 -35.11 -2.93
C ALA A 12 -12.99 -36.23 -3.50
N ASP A 13 -13.31 -37.25 -2.69
CA ASP A 13 -14.13 -38.41 -3.10
C ASP A 13 -15.64 -38.15 -2.90
N MET A 14 -16.02 -36.97 -2.40
CA MET A 14 -17.41 -36.57 -2.24
C MET A 14 -17.98 -36.00 -3.56
N PRO A 15 -19.28 -36.25 -3.85
CA PRO A 15 -19.98 -35.54 -4.93
C PRO A 15 -19.81 -34.03 -4.80
N VAL A 16 -19.75 -33.31 -5.93
CA VAL A 16 -19.50 -31.86 -5.97
C VAL A 16 -20.51 -31.12 -5.10
N GLU A 17 -21.77 -31.52 -5.15
CA GLU A 17 -22.88 -30.90 -4.42
C GLU A 17 -22.67 -31.00 -2.91
N ARG A 18 -22.16 -32.15 -2.43
CA ARG A 18 -21.84 -32.36 -1.02
C ARG A 18 -20.59 -31.60 -0.58
N ARG A 19 -19.61 -31.44 -1.48
CA ARG A 19 -18.44 -30.60 -1.22
C ARG A 19 -18.86 -29.13 -1.06
N GLU A 20 -19.69 -28.64 -1.97
CA GLU A 20 -20.21 -27.27 -1.91
C GLU A 20 -21.03 -27.02 -0.64
N GLU A 21 -21.91 -27.96 -0.27
CA GLU A 21 -22.69 -27.87 0.97
C GLU A 21 -21.77 -27.82 2.21
N ALA A 22 -20.73 -28.65 2.25
CA ALA A 22 -19.76 -28.65 3.35
C ALA A 22 -19.02 -27.30 3.45
N LEU A 23 -18.55 -26.75 2.33
CA LEU A 23 -17.90 -25.43 2.29
C LEU A 23 -18.86 -24.31 2.71
N GLY A 24 -20.11 -24.36 2.27
CA GLY A 24 -21.15 -23.42 2.68
C GLY A 24 -21.42 -23.45 4.18
N ARG A 25 -21.41 -24.63 4.81
CA ARG A 25 -21.51 -24.77 6.28
C ARG A 25 -20.30 -24.18 6.99
N TRP A 26 -19.08 -24.34 6.44
CA TRP A 26 -17.87 -23.74 7.02
C TRP A 26 -17.92 -22.21 6.93
N ASN A 27 -18.34 -21.66 5.79
CA ASN A 27 -18.50 -20.22 5.59
C ASN A 27 -19.44 -19.57 6.64
N LYS A 28 -20.51 -20.27 7.02
CA LYS A 28 -21.54 -19.80 7.96
C LYS A 28 -21.32 -20.25 9.41
N ALA A 29 -20.16 -20.86 9.73
CA ALA A 29 -19.93 -21.43 11.05
C ALA A 29 -19.85 -20.35 12.16
N ARG A 30 -20.77 -20.40 13.13
CA ARG A 30 -20.82 -19.42 14.24
C ARG A 30 -19.88 -19.75 15.41
N TRP A 31 -19.76 -21.03 15.75
CA TRP A 31 -19.03 -21.51 16.94
C TRP A 31 -17.70 -22.20 16.58
N LEU A 32 -17.66 -22.94 15.47
CA LEU A 32 -16.45 -23.54 14.92
C LEU A 32 -15.72 -22.56 13.99
N PHE A 33 -15.38 -21.37 14.50
CA PHE A 33 -14.70 -20.33 13.72
C PHE A 33 -13.39 -20.81 13.03
N PRO A 34 -12.62 -21.81 13.50
CA PRO A 34 -11.48 -22.34 12.75
C PRO A 34 -11.87 -22.95 11.40
N LEU A 35 -13.06 -23.53 11.27
CA LEU A 35 -13.58 -24.01 9.97
C LEU A 35 -13.87 -22.85 9.02
N LYS A 36 -14.40 -21.75 9.55
CA LYS A 36 -14.62 -20.52 8.77
C LYS A 36 -13.30 -19.91 8.30
N ILE A 37 -12.29 -19.83 9.17
CA ILE A 37 -10.94 -19.38 8.78
C ILE A 37 -10.37 -20.31 7.69
N THR A 38 -10.46 -21.62 7.88
CA THR A 38 -10.02 -22.62 6.89
C THR A 38 -10.71 -22.39 5.54
N PHE A 39 -12.02 -22.16 5.54
CA PHE A 39 -12.77 -21.80 4.33
C PHE A 39 -12.24 -20.52 3.68
N VAL A 40 -12.04 -19.44 4.45
CA VAL A 40 -11.52 -18.16 3.91
C VAL A 40 -10.16 -18.35 3.27
N VAL A 41 -9.24 -19.03 3.94
CA VAL A 41 -7.88 -19.29 3.43
C VAL A 41 -7.92 -20.11 2.15
N ILE A 42 -8.67 -21.23 2.13
CA ILE A 42 -8.81 -22.06 0.93
C ILE A 42 -9.44 -21.24 -0.20
N LYS A 43 -10.49 -20.47 0.07
CA LYS A 43 -11.17 -19.62 -0.92
C LYS A 43 -10.19 -18.61 -1.51
N VAL A 44 -9.52 -17.81 -0.68
CA VAL A 44 -8.60 -16.76 -1.13
C VAL A 44 -7.46 -17.36 -1.94
N LEU A 45 -6.73 -18.35 -1.40
CA LEU A 45 -5.58 -18.93 -2.09
C LEU A 45 -5.97 -19.63 -3.40
N SER A 46 -7.05 -20.41 -3.40
CA SER A 46 -7.45 -21.16 -4.60
C SER A 46 -7.91 -20.21 -5.72
N HIS A 47 -8.71 -19.19 -5.40
CA HIS A 47 -9.20 -18.25 -6.42
C HIS A 47 -8.09 -17.32 -6.89
N TYR A 48 -7.27 -16.81 -5.96
CA TYR A 48 -6.11 -15.99 -6.33
C TYR A 48 -5.21 -16.75 -7.30
N ALA A 49 -4.76 -17.95 -6.93
CA ALA A 49 -3.90 -18.77 -7.78
C ALA A 49 -4.57 -19.09 -9.13
N PHE A 50 -5.85 -19.49 -9.13
CA PHE A 50 -6.55 -19.86 -10.35
C PHE A 50 -6.60 -18.73 -11.40
N TYR A 51 -6.73 -17.47 -10.96
CA TYR A 51 -6.84 -16.31 -11.86
C TYR A 51 -5.52 -15.55 -12.09
N THR A 52 -4.46 -15.88 -11.36
CA THR A 52 -3.16 -15.19 -11.45
C THR A 52 -2.01 -16.06 -11.94
N MET A 53 -2.11 -17.39 -11.78
CA MET A 53 -1.10 -18.29 -12.33
C MET A 53 -1.15 -18.23 -13.85
N VAL A 54 0.03 -18.06 -14.44
CA VAL A 54 0.24 -18.02 -15.88
C VAL A 54 1.14 -19.17 -16.31
N ASN A 55 1.03 -19.57 -17.58
CA ASN A 55 1.96 -20.49 -18.21
C ASN A 55 3.24 -19.76 -18.66
N GLU A 56 4.13 -20.48 -19.36
CA GLU A 56 5.40 -19.95 -19.87
C GLU A 56 5.24 -18.77 -20.84
N ASN A 57 4.06 -18.63 -21.47
CA ASN A 57 3.72 -17.54 -22.38
C ASN A 57 3.03 -16.36 -21.65
N SER A 58 3.02 -16.35 -20.32
CA SER A 58 2.29 -15.37 -19.51
C SER A 58 0.76 -15.36 -19.73
N ASP A 59 0.20 -16.49 -20.20
CA ASP A 59 -1.23 -16.65 -20.42
C ASP A 59 -1.92 -17.41 -19.30
N ASN A 60 -3.20 -17.08 -19.06
CA ASN A 60 -4.11 -17.90 -18.26
C ASN A 60 -5.35 -18.31 -19.11
N PRO A 61 -5.71 -19.60 -19.14
CA PRO A 61 -6.79 -20.10 -20.01
C PRO A 61 -8.18 -19.55 -19.66
N CYS A 62 -8.36 -18.97 -18.47
CA CYS A 62 -9.66 -18.47 -18.02
C CYS A 62 -9.87 -16.99 -18.34
N TRP A 63 -8.82 -16.23 -18.67
CA TRP A 63 -8.90 -14.78 -18.86
C TRP A 63 -9.88 -14.36 -19.96
N LYS A 64 -9.85 -15.05 -21.10
CA LYS A 64 -10.80 -14.82 -22.20
C LYS A 64 -12.26 -14.95 -21.75
N ALA A 65 -12.57 -15.92 -20.88
CA ALA A 65 -13.93 -16.18 -20.42
C ALA A 65 -14.45 -15.12 -19.42
N ILE A 66 -13.55 -14.35 -18.79
CA ILE A 66 -13.89 -13.28 -17.84
C ILE A 66 -13.73 -11.89 -18.46
N GLY A 67 -13.42 -11.82 -19.76
CA GLY A 67 -13.18 -10.57 -20.49
C GLY A 67 -11.90 -9.86 -20.07
N TYR A 68 -10.93 -10.56 -19.49
CA TYR A 68 -9.62 -10.02 -19.12
C TYR A 68 -8.59 -10.29 -20.22
N SER A 69 -7.76 -9.30 -20.48
CA SER A 69 -6.62 -9.38 -21.39
C SER A 69 -5.56 -8.42 -20.88
N VAL A 70 -4.31 -8.88 -20.88
CA VAL A 70 -3.15 -8.02 -20.64
C VAL A 70 -2.75 -7.42 -22.00
N PRO A 71 -2.43 -6.12 -22.09
CA PRO A 71 -1.88 -5.56 -23.32
C PRO A 71 -0.63 -6.33 -23.74
N ASP A 72 -0.48 -6.60 -25.03
CA ASP A 72 0.76 -7.17 -25.55
C ASP A 72 1.91 -6.23 -25.18
N MET A 73 2.97 -6.78 -24.59
CA MET A 73 4.21 -6.02 -24.40
C MET A 73 4.70 -5.65 -25.80
N GLU A 74 4.93 -4.36 -26.07
CA GLU A 74 5.61 -3.95 -27.31
C GLU A 74 6.92 -4.75 -27.44
N GLU A 75 7.29 -5.12 -28.67
CA GLU A 75 8.53 -5.86 -28.91
C GLU A 75 9.70 -5.15 -28.20
N PRO A 76 10.60 -5.90 -27.54
CA PRO A 76 11.74 -5.29 -26.86
C PRO A 76 12.47 -4.36 -27.83
N ARG A 77 12.66 -3.10 -27.44
CA ARG A 77 13.46 -2.16 -28.23
C ARG A 77 14.84 -2.78 -28.46
N GLU A 78 15.39 -2.63 -29.67
CA GLU A 78 16.67 -3.24 -30.08
C GLU A 78 17.85 -2.93 -29.14
N ALA A 79 17.75 -1.87 -28.33
CA ALA A 79 18.62 -1.61 -27.19
C ALA A 79 17.80 -1.17 -25.95
N PRO A 80 18.08 -1.72 -24.76
CA PRO A 80 17.44 -1.30 -23.52
C PRO A 80 17.77 0.17 -23.23
N SER A 81 16.78 0.93 -22.80
CA SER A 81 17.00 2.31 -22.41
C SER A 81 17.88 2.38 -21.14
N PRO A 82 18.77 3.38 -21.00
CA PRO A 82 19.60 3.51 -19.81
C PRO A 82 18.71 3.67 -18.57
N ARG A 83 18.89 2.83 -17.55
CA ARG A 83 18.06 2.86 -16.36
C ARG A 83 18.49 4.03 -15.49
N SER A 84 17.53 4.83 -15.04
CA SER A 84 17.78 6.12 -14.38
C SER A 84 18.67 6.04 -13.13
N LEU A 85 18.68 4.90 -12.42
CA LEU A 85 19.46 4.69 -11.20
C LEU A 85 20.78 3.92 -11.40
N ASP A 86 21.13 3.47 -12.61
CA ASP A 86 22.33 2.62 -12.86
C ASP A 86 23.64 3.26 -12.35
N ASN A 87 23.69 4.59 -12.34
CA ASN A 87 24.85 5.33 -11.86
C ASN A 87 25.06 5.25 -10.34
N GLY A 88 24.07 4.84 -9.54
CA GLY A 88 24.18 4.76 -8.07
C GLY A 88 23.61 3.49 -7.45
N VAL A 89 22.88 2.67 -8.19
CA VAL A 89 22.34 1.40 -7.69
C VAL A 89 23.41 0.31 -7.65
N VAL A 90 23.35 -0.54 -6.63
CA VAL A 90 24.15 -1.75 -6.46
C VAL A 90 23.19 -2.90 -6.20
N GLU A 91 22.96 -3.72 -7.23
CA GLU A 91 22.02 -4.84 -7.17
C GLU A 91 22.69 -6.08 -6.60
N THR A 92 22.67 -6.22 -5.27
CA THR A 92 23.54 -7.19 -4.58
C THR A 92 23.28 -8.63 -5.02
N LYS A 93 22.04 -8.98 -5.38
CA LYS A 93 21.65 -10.32 -5.85
C LYS A 93 22.40 -10.76 -7.10
N ALA A 94 22.72 -9.82 -7.99
CA ALA A 94 23.42 -10.08 -9.25
C ALA A 94 24.95 -10.14 -9.08
N LEU A 95 25.47 -9.84 -7.89
CA LEU A 95 26.90 -9.74 -7.62
C LEU A 95 27.39 -10.94 -6.81
N ASN A 96 28.69 -11.17 -6.87
CA ASN A 96 29.45 -12.00 -5.93
C ASN A 96 30.22 -11.11 -4.92
N ASP A 97 30.90 -11.71 -3.95
CA ASP A 97 31.58 -10.97 -2.87
C ASP A 97 32.60 -9.94 -3.39
N THR A 98 33.48 -10.35 -4.32
CA THR A 98 34.50 -9.46 -4.90
C THR A 98 33.89 -8.34 -5.74
N THR A 99 32.89 -8.66 -6.55
CA THR A 99 32.21 -7.67 -7.41
C THR A 99 31.32 -6.72 -6.62
N LEU A 100 30.75 -7.15 -5.50
CA LEU A 100 30.07 -6.29 -4.54
C LEU A 100 31.03 -5.22 -3.99
N LEU A 101 32.16 -5.65 -3.42
CA LEU A 101 33.14 -4.73 -2.84
C LEU A 101 33.66 -3.74 -3.87
N ARG A 102 34.00 -4.24 -5.07
CA ARG A 102 34.41 -3.38 -6.19
C ARG A 102 33.33 -2.39 -6.58
N SER A 103 32.07 -2.83 -6.72
CA SER A 103 30.96 -1.95 -7.06
C SER A 103 30.76 -0.85 -6.02
N LEU A 104 30.90 -1.15 -4.73
CA LEU A 104 30.80 -0.14 -3.67
C LEU A 104 31.90 0.91 -3.78
N VAL A 105 33.14 0.48 -4.02
CA VAL A 105 34.31 1.37 -4.20
C VAL A 105 34.17 2.21 -5.48
N ASP A 106 33.75 1.61 -6.58
CA ASP A 106 33.53 2.29 -7.87
C ASP A 106 32.43 3.36 -7.77
N LYS A 107 31.46 3.19 -6.85
CA LYS A 107 30.45 4.20 -6.49
C LYS A 107 30.92 5.19 -5.42
N GLY A 108 32.21 5.21 -5.10
CA GLY A 108 32.86 6.18 -4.22
C GLY A 108 32.57 5.98 -2.73
N LEU A 109 32.31 4.74 -2.29
CA LEU A 109 32.21 4.39 -0.87
C LEU A 109 33.56 3.90 -0.34
N VAL A 110 33.86 4.23 0.92
CA VAL A 110 35.00 3.66 1.63
C VAL A 110 34.57 2.32 2.21
N VAL A 111 35.25 1.26 1.80
CA VAL A 111 34.97 -0.12 2.23
C VAL A 111 36.20 -0.69 2.95
N ARG A 112 35.98 -1.28 4.12
CA ARG A 112 37.01 -1.98 4.90
C ARG A 112 36.62 -3.45 5.03
N THR A 113 37.54 -4.31 4.61
CA THR A 113 37.44 -5.76 4.77
C THR A 113 38.26 -6.16 5.99
N ASP A 114 37.60 -6.32 7.13
CA ASP A 114 38.28 -6.77 8.35
C ASP A 114 38.30 -8.31 8.38
N ALA A 115 39.15 -8.93 9.20
CA ALA A 115 39.06 -10.38 9.52
C ALA A 115 37.76 -10.76 10.29
N SER A 116 36.79 -9.84 10.32
CA SER A 116 35.49 -9.97 10.98
C SER A 116 34.49 -10.68 10.07
N THR A 117 33.32 -10.99 10.62
CA THR A 117 32.19 -11.56 9.87
C THR A 117 31.48 -10.56 8.94
N TYR A 118 31.97 -9.32 8.86
CA TYR A 118 31.31 -8.20 8.17
C TYR A 118 32.26 -7.48 7.20
N HIS A 119 31.71 -6.97 6.11
CA HIS A 119 32.31 -5.87 5.35
C HIS A 119 31.81 -4.54 5.89
N THR A 120 32.71 -3.60 6.18
CA THR A 120 32.37 -2.29 6.74
C THR A 120 32.32 -1.23 5.64
N VAL A 121 31.21 -0.50 5.55
CA VAL A 121 30.98 0.59 4.59
C VAL A 121 30.82 1.89 5.36
N GLN A 122 31.50 2.96 4.95
CA GLN A 122 31.41 4.27 5.62
C GLN A 122 30.64 5.28 4.77
N CYS A 123 29.77 6.05 5.43
CA CYS A 123 29.00 7.13 4.82
C CYS A 123 28.71 8.24 5.84
N ASP A 124 28.18 9.37 5.38
CA ASP A 124 27.69 10.42 6.29
C ASP A 124 26.31 10.07 6.83
N VAL A 125 25.43 9.60 5.95
CA VAL A 125 24.03 9.29 6.25
C VAL A 125 23.69 7.92 5.69
N VAL A 126 23.05 7.09 6.51
CA VAL A 126 22.42 5.86 6.04
C VAL A 126 20.91 5.91 6.22
N ILE A 127 20.19 5.52 5.17
CA ILE A 127 18.72 5.54 5.11
C ILE A 127 18.24 4.11 4.85
N VAL A 128 17.34 3.61 5.69
CA VAL A 128 16.76 2.28 5.53
C VAL A 128 15.36 2.38 4.94
N GLY A 129 15.18 1.87 3.72
CA GLY A 129 13.95 1.97 2.94
C GLY A 129 14.01 3.13 1.94
N SER A 130 13.68 2.84 0.69
CA SER A 130 13.77 3.78 -0.44
C SER A 130 12.42 4.40 -0.85
N GLY A 131 11.37 4.13 -0.07
CA GLY A 131 10.00 4.56 -0.33
C GLY A 131 9.76 6.06 -0.19
N CYS A 132 8.49 6.46 -0.04
CA CYS A 132 8.04 7.86 0.00
C CYS A 132 8.98 8.78 0.80
N GLY A 133 9.20 8.50 2.08
CA GLY A 133 10.03 9.38 2.91
C GLY A 133 11.54 9.16 2.74
N GLY A 134 11.98 7.92 2.52
CA GLY A 134 13.40 7.59 2.35
C GLY A 134 14.00 8.17 1.07
N GLY A 135 13.26 8.15 -0.04
CA GLY A 135 13.69 8.75 -1.31
C GLY A 135 13.85 10.27 -1.20
N VAL A 136 12.88 10.95 -0.58
CA VAL A 136 12.96 12.40 -0.33
C VAL A 136 14.16 12.74 0.56
N ALA A 137 14.34 12.00 1.66
CA ALA A 137 15.46 12.21 2.57
C ALA A 137 16.81 11.98 1.89
N ALA A 138 16.91 10.96 1.03
CA ALA A 138 18.12 10.71 0.25
C ALA A 138 18.43 11.89 -0.68
N ALA A 139 17.44 12.41 -1.41
CA ALA A 139 17.60 13.51 -2.33
C ALA A 139 18.04 14.81 -1.64
N ALA A 140 17.37 15.17 -0.54
CA ALA A 140 17.66 16.38 0.23
C ALA A 140 19.08 16.31 0.85
N LEU A 141 19.42 15.22 1.51
CA LEU A 141 20.71 15.07 2.20
C LEU A 141 21.88 14.93 1.22
N ALA A 142 21.69 14.24 0.09
CA ALA A 142 22.71 14.19 -0.97
C ALA A 142 22.89 15.56 -1.64
N SER A 143 21.81 16.32 -1.84
CA SER A 143 21.87 17.70 -2.36
C SER A 143 22.57 18.67 -1.41
N ALA A 144 22.49 18.43 -0.10
CA ALA A 144 23.27 19.12 0.92
C ALA A 144 24.77 18.70 0.96
N GLY A 145 25.20 17.81 0.06
CA GLY A 145 26.60 17.40 -0.09
C GLY A 145 27.05 16.29 0.87
N HIS A 146 26.11 15.53 1.45
CA HIS A 146 26.44 14.37 2.28
C HIS A 146 26.56 13.08 1.45
N LYS A 147 27.50 12.21 1.83
CA LYS A 147 27.55 10.87 1.23
C LYS A 147 26.44 9.99 1.82
N VAL A 148 25.40 9.76 1.02
CA VAL A 148 24.20 8.99 1.41
C VAL A 148 24.28 7.55 0.91
N VAL A 149 23.95 6.59 1.78
CA VAL A 149 23.68 5.20 1.41
C VAL A 149 22.22 4.87 1.73
N VAL A 150 21.48 4.35 0.75
CA VAL A 150 20.11 3.85 0.91
C VAL A 150 20.14 2.33 0.91
N VAL A 151 19.48 1.69 1.88
CA VAL A 151 19.37 0.24 2.01
C VAL A 151 17.93 -0.18 1.72
N GLU A 152 17.72 -0.97 0.65
CA GLU A 152 16.42 -1.45 0.19
C GLU A 152 16.40 -2.99 0.13
N LYS A 153 15.39 -3.60 0.74
CA LYS A 153 15.25 -5.07 0.73
C LYS A 153 14.71 -5.60 -0.59
N GLY A 154 13.92 -4.79 -1.29
CA GLY A 154 13.34 -5.11 -2.59
C GLY A 154 14.32 -4.96 -3.74
N GLU A 155 13.85 -5.28 -4.95
CA GLU A 155 14.60 -5.15 -6.21
C GLU A 155 14.32 -3.81 -6.89
N TYR A 156 15.14 -3.46 -7.88
CA TYR A 156 14.95 -2.28 -8.72
C TYR A 156 14.30 -2.69 -10.05
N PHE A 157 13.22 -2.00 -10.41
CA PHE A 157 12.47 -2.22 -11.64
C PHE A 157 12.36 -0.92 -12.42
N THR A 158 12.26 -1.05 -13.72
CA THR A 158 11.99 0.03 -14.67
C THR A 158 10.72 -0.25 -15.47
N ALA A 159 10.33 0.69 -16.32
CA ALA A 159 9.18 0.55 -17.22
C ALA A 159 9.21 -0.77 -18.01
N GLU A 160 10.38 -1.18 -18.48
CA GLU A 160 10.61 -2.39 -19.27
C GLU A 160 10.49 -3.69 -18.43
N ASP A 161 10.70 -3.61 -17.11
CA ASP A 161 10.61 -4.75 -16.20
C ASP A 161 9.17 -5.02 -15.72
N TYR A 162 8.30 -4.02 -15.79
CA TYR A 162 6.93 -4.11 -15.29
C TYR A 162 6.03 -4.88 -16.25
N SER A 163 5.11 -5.65 -15.68
CA SER A 163 4.04 -6.31 -16.42
C SER A 163 2.69 -5.99 -15.82
N SER A 164 1.64 -5.92 -16.64
CA SER A 164 0.26 -5.86 -16.13
C SER A 164 -0.29 -7.24 -15.74
N VAL A 165 0.58 -8.26 -15.61
CA VAL A 165 0.20 -9.60 -15.13
C VAL A 165 0.20 -9.61 -13.60
N GLU A 166 -0.99 -9.75 -13.00
CA GLU A 166 -1.18 -9.60 -11.56
C GLU A 166 -0.31 -10.54 -10.70
N GLY A 167 -0.28 -11.85 -10.98
CA GLY A 167 0.41 -12.82 -10.11
C GLY A 167 1.90 -12.53 -9.91
N PRO A 168 2.72 -12.57 -10.99
CA PRO A 168 4.15 -12.30 -10.92
C PRO A 168 4.47 -10.87 -10.44
N SER A 169 3.69 -9.87 -10.87
CA SER A 169 3.88 -8.49 -10.39
C SER A 169 3.61 -8.38 -8.88
N MET A 170 2.55 -9.00 -8.37
CA MET A 170 2.25 -9.00 -6.94
C MET A 170 3.32 -9.73 -6.12
N GLU A 171 3.81 -10.88 -6.60
CA GLU A 171 4.88 -11.65 -5.96
C GLU A 171 6.17 -10.84 -5.78
N ARG A 172 6.57 -10.10 -6.82
CA ARG A 172 7.83 -9.37 -6.86
C ARG A 172 7.77 -7.98 -6.22
N LEU A 173 6.62 -7.30 -6.30
CA LEU A 173 6.51 -5.89 -5.95
C LEU A 173 5.90 -5.62 -4.57
N TYR A 174 5.26 -6.61 -3.93
CA TYR A 174 4.57 -6.44 -2.64
C TYR A 174 5.09 -7.36 -1.55
N GLU A 175 4.98 -6.93 -0.28
CA GLU A 175 5.25 -7.83 0.85
C GLU A 175 4.35 -9.05 0.80
N LYS A 176 4.93 -10.22 1.07
CA LYS A 176 4.20 -11.51 1.11
C LYS A 176 3.42 -11.78 -0.19
N GLY A 177 3.89 -11.25 -1.33
CA GLY A 177 3.25 -11.41 -2.62
C GLY A 177 1.84 -10.80 -2.70
N GLY A 178 1.56 -9.78 -1.88
CA GLY A 178 0.25 -9.11 -1.83
C GLY A 178 -0.83 -9.83 -1.03
N ILE A 179 -0.56 -11.04 -0.52
CA ILE A 179 -1.46 -11.78 0.38
C ILE A 179 -1.02 -11.55 1.83
N PHE A 180 -1.11 -10.30 2.30
CA PHE A 180 -0.79 -9.92 3.67
C PHE A 180 -2.05 -9.47 4.40
N CYS A 181 -2.33 -10.03 5.57
CA CYS A 181 -3.51 -9.71 6.37
C CYS A 181 -3.13 -9.46 7.82
N THR A 182 -3.98 -8.72 8.54
CA THR A 182 -3.86 -8.55 9.99
C THR A 182 -4.00 -9.90 10.72
N SER A 183 -3.37 -10.04 11.89
CA SER A 183 -3.37 -11.27 12.67
C SER A 183 -4.76 -11.70 13.18
N ASN A 184 -5.72 -10.76 13.23
CA ASN A 184 -7.13 -11.03 13.50
C ASN A 184 -7.98 -11.24 12.23
N VAL A 185 -7.34 -11.32 11.05
CA VAL A 185 -7.93 -11.59 9.73
C VAL A 185 -9.06 -10.61 9.40
N THR A 186 -8.92 -9.34 9.78
CA THR A 186 -9.93 -8.30 9.53
C THR A 186 -9.63 -7.50 8.27
N THR A 187 -8.35 -7.24 7.99
CA THR A 187 -7.92 -6.27 6.98
C THR A 187 -6.77 -6.83 6.14
N VAL A 188 -6.95 -6.85 4.81
CA VAL A 188 -5.90 -7.14 3.84
C VAL A 188 -5.06 -5.89 3.61
N LEU A 189 -3.74 -6.03 3.64
CA LEU A 189 -2.75 -4.95 3.57
C LEU A 189 -1.96 -5.02 2.27
N PHE A 190 -1.94 -3.91 1.52
CA PHE A 190 -1.09 -3.74 0.36
C PHE A 190 0.09 -2.84 0.71
N THR A 191 1.31 -3.37 0.65
CA THR A 191 2.54 -2.65 0.95
C THR A 191 3.64 -3.04 -0.06
N GLY A 192 4.22 -2.06 -0.73
CA GLY A 192 5.27 -2.28 -1.72
C GLY A 192 6.60 -2.74 -1.09
N SER A 193 7.35 -3.56 -1.82
CA SER A 193 8.64 -4.15 -1.44
C SER A 193 9.63 -4.10 -2.60
N MET A 194 9.92 -2.89 -3.06
CA MET A 194 10.81 -2.62 -4.19
C MET A 194 11.48 -1.25 -4.01
N VAL A 195 12.45 -0.93 -4.86
CA VAL A 195 13.00 0.44 -4.93
C VAL A 195 11.87 1.42 -5.21
N GLY A 196 11.73 2.46 -4.37
CA GLY A 196 10.62 3.39 -4.42
C GLY A 196 9.39 3.00 -3.58
N GLY A 197 9.37 1.77 -3.05
CA GLY A 197 8.37 1.26 -2.12
C GLY A 197 6.93 1.43 -2.63
N GLY A 198 6.01 1.76 -1.73
CA GLY A 198 4.60 1.97 -2.09
C GLY A 198 4.34 3.12 -3.07
N SER A 199 5.29 4.02 -3.31
CA SER A 199 5.09 5.11 -4.29
C SER A 199 5.15 4.64 -5.74
N ALA A 200 5.91 3.57 -6.00
CA ALA A 200 6.05 2.95 -7.32
C ALA A 200 4.80 2.15 -7.73
N VAL A 201 4.10 1.56 -6.74
CA VAL A 201 2.99 0.61 -6.95
C VAL A 201 1.65 1.04 -6.32
N ASN A 202 1.46 2.34 -6.05
CA ASN A 202 0.15 2.85 -5.66
C ASN A 202 -0.70 3.26 -6.89
N TRP A 203 -1.94 3.64 -6.61
CA TRP A 203 -2.95 4.00 -7.61
C TRP A 203 -2.87 5.44 -8.14
N SER A 204 -1.74 6.11 -7.97
CA SER A 204 -1.41 7.46 -8.47
C SER A 204 -2.12 8.64 -7.80
N ALA A 205 -3.14 8.41 -6.98
CA ALA A 205 -3.79 9.47 -6.21
C ALA A 205 -2.78 10.26 -5.35
N SER A 206 -2.81 11.58 -5.49
CA SER A 206 -1.81 12.53 -5.00
C SER A 206 -2.47 13.73 -4.33
N ILE A 207 -3.31 13.46 -3.33
CA ILE A 207 -4.07 14.48 -2.61
C ILE A 207 -3.18 15.15 -1.56
N ARG A 208 -3.23 16.48 -1.49
CA ARG A 208 -2.50 17.29 -0.50
C ARG A 208 -3.00 17.00 0.92
N THR A 209 -2.14 17.25 1.92
CA THR A 209 -2.54 17.13 3.33
C THR A 209 -3.69 18.11 3.62
N PRO A 210 -4.86 17.64 4.08
CA PRO A 210 -6.00 18.52 4.34
C PRO A 210 -5.68 19.54 5.43
N GLU A 211 -6.16 20.78 5.27
CA GLU A 211 -5.81 21.90 6.17
C GLU A 211 -6.26 21.63 7.61
N GLU A 212 -7.46 21.09 7.77
CA GLU A 212 -8.04 20.69 9.05
C GLU A 212 -7.15 19.68 9.79
N VAL A 213 -6.53 18.74 9.07
CA VAL A 213 -5.60 17.74 9.64
C VAL A 213 -4.28 18.40 10.05
N ARG A 214 -3.77 19.35 9.25
CA ARG A 214 -2.57 20.10 9.62
C ARG A 214 -2.77 20.92 10.89
N GLN A 215 -3.92 21.60 10.99
CA GLN A 215 -4.28 22.40 12.15
C GLN A 215 -4.49 21.53 13.39
N GLU A 216 -5.14 20.37 13.25
CA GLU A 216 -5.27 19.36 14.31
C GLU A 216 -3.89 18.93 14.83
N TRP A 217 -2.98 18.51 13.94
CA TRP A 217 -1.64 18.07 14.35
C TRP A 217 -0.81 19.19 14.99
N ALA A 218 -0.94 20.42 14.50
CA ALA A 218 -0.24 21.55 15.09
C ALA A 218 -0.75 21.89 16.50
N ARG A 219 -2.07 21.96 16.68
CA ARG A 219 -2.71 22.45 17.92
C ARG A 219 -2.87 21.36 18.97
N GLU A 220 -3.42 20.21 18.58
CA GLU A 220 -3.80 19.14 19.49
C GLU A 220 -2.64 18.20 19.81
N HIS A 221 -1.69 18.03 18.88
CA HIS A 221 -0.52 17.19 19.07
C HIS A 221 0.77 17.98 19.35
N GLY A 222 0.72 19.32 19.36
CA GLY A 222 1.87 20.16 19.68
C GLY A 222 2.98 20.11 18.63
N LEU A 223 2.63 19.96 17.35
CA LEU A 223 3.58 19.80 16.23
C LEU A 223 3.49 21.01 15.27
N PRO A 224 4.05 22.18 15.65
CA PRO A 224 3.87 23.43 14.91
C PRO A 224 4.40 23.41 13.47
N VAL A 225 5.29 22.46 13.14
CA VAL A 225 5.78 22.26 11.78
C VAL A 225 4.64 22.13 10.77
N PHE A 226 3.55 21.44 11.12
CA PHE A 226 2.43 21.21 10.18
C PHE A 226 1.63 22.48 9.87
N ALA A 227 1.61 23.47 10.76
CA ALA A 227 0.99 24.77 10.52
C ALA A 227 1.96 25.81 9.94
N SER A 228 3.25 25.45 9.78
CA SER A 228 4.26 26.38 9.29
C SER A 228 4.12 26.66 7.78
N PRO A 229 4.54 27.84 7.30
CA PRO A 229 4.69 28.11 5.87
C PRO A 229 5.62 27.11 5.17
N GLY A 230 6.71 26.71 5.83
CA GLY A 230 7.67 25.75 5.29
C GLY A 230 7.06 24.38 4.98
N TYR A 231 6.01 23.96 5.68
CA TYR A 231 5.30 22.73 5.33
C TYR A 231 4.43 22.87 4.07
N VAL A 232 3.87 24.07 3.83
CA VAL A 232 3.14 24.36 2.58
C VAL A 232 4.11 24.38 1.40
N GLU A 233 5.25 25.04 1.56
CA GLU A 233 6.33 25.07 0.56
C GLU A 233 6.86 23.66 0.27
N ALA A 234 7.00 22.81 1.30
CA ALA A 234 7.37 21.41 1.12
C ALA A 234 6.31 20.63 0.31
N MET A 235 5.02 20.84 0.57
CA MET A 235 3.95 20.24 -0.26
C MET A 235 4.02 20.72 -1.71
N ASP A 236 4.33 22.00 -1.94
CA ASP A 236 4.46 22.57 -3.29
C ASP A 236 5.68 21.99 -4.02
N ALA A 237 6.83 21.90 -3.36
CA ALA A 237 8.03 21.27 -3.90
C ALA A 237 7.78 19.79 -4.25
N VAL A 238 7.08 19.06 -3.38
CA VAL A 238 6.70 17.66 -3.61
C VAL A 238 5.75 17.53 -4.80
N CYS A 239 4.65 18.28 -4.83
CA CYS A 239 3.70 18.25 -5.94
C CYS A 239 4.39 18.61 -7.26
N ALA A 240 5.27 19.62 -7.28
CA ALA A 240 6.03 20.00 -8.46
C ALA A 240 6.98 18.89 -8.91
N ARG A 241 7.73 18.27 -7.99
CA ARG A 241 8.71 17.22 -8.32
C ARG A 241 8.07 15.95 -8.86
N LEU A 242 6.90 15.59 -8.32
CA LEU A 242 6.08 14.47 -8.80
C LEU A 242 5.20 14.86 -10.01
N ALA A 243 5.23 16.14 -10.43
CA ALA A 243 4.36 16.73 -11.44
C ALA A 243 2.89 16.35 -11.27
N VAL A 244 2.38 16.56 -10.07
CA VAL A 244 0.97 16.30 -9.75
C VAL A 244 0.08 17.18 -10.62
N THR A 245 -0.87 16.56 -11.30
CA THR A 245 -1.89 17.25 -12.10
C THR A 245 -3.29 16.82 -11.69
N ASP A 246 -4.24 17.74 -11.70
CA ASP A 246 -5.68 17.47 -11.56
C ASP A 246 -6.35 17.17 -12.92
N GLY A 247 -5.61 17.31 -14.02
CA GLY A 247 -6.06 16.99 -15.36
C GLY A 247 -6.23 15.49 -15.60
N CYS A 248 -7.34 15.12 -16.26
CA CYS A 248 -7.60 13.77 -16.73
C CYS A 248 -8.29 13.82 -18.09
N ARG A 249 -7.60 13.37 -19.15
CA ARG A 249 -8.17 13.35 -20.50
C ARG A 249 -9.23 12.29 -20.67
N GLU A 250 -9.04 11.13 -20.03
CA GLU A 250 -9.97 10.03 -20.06
C GLU A 250 -10.02 9.27 -18.73
N GLU A 251 -11.23 9.13 -18.19
CA GLU A 251 -11.50 8.34 -16.99
C GLU A 251 -11.69 6.86 -17.31
N GLY A 252 -11.19 5.99 -16.42
CA GLY A 252 -11.48 4.55 -16.47
C GLY A 252 -12.96 4.25 -16.20
N PHE A 253 -13.40 3.05 -16.59
CA PHE A 253 -14.79 2.59 -16.47
C PHE A 253 -15.43 2.82 -15.10
N GLN A 254 -14.68 2.53 -14.03
CA GLN A 254 -15.18 2.63 -12.65
C GLN A 254 -15.37 4.09 -12.21
N ASN A 255 -14.45 4.97 -12.58
CA ASN A 255 -14.54 6.40 -12.30
C ASN A 255 -15.73 7.04 -13.04
N LYS A 256 -15.93 6.68 -14.32
CA LYS A 256 -17.11 7.08 -15.10
C LYS A 256 -18.40 6.68 -14.39
N ALA A 257 -18.45 5.48 -13.79
CA ALA A 257 -19.61 5.02 -13.02
C ALA A 257 -19.85 5.87 -11.77
N VAL A 258 -18.81 6.16 -10.97
CA VAL A 258 -18.94 7.00 -9.77
C VAL A 258 -19.34 8.43 -10.14
N ARG A 259 -18.71 9.04 -11.15
CA ARG A 259 -19.05 10.39 -11.63
C ARG A 259 -20.51 10.49 -12.05
N ARG A 260 -20.94 9.61 -12.96
CA ARG A 260 -22.33 9.56 -13.45
C ARG A 260 -23.32 9.35 -12.31
N GLY A 261 -23.02 8.42 -11.39
CA GLY A 261 -23.88 8.16 -10.24
C GLY A 261 -23.99 9.33 -9.27
N CYS A 262 -22.89 10.08 -9.07
CA CYS A 262 -22.92 11.31 -8.29
C CYS A 262 -23.75 12.40 -8.96
N GLU A 263 -23.53 12.64 -10.26
CA GLU A 263 -24.28 13.63 -11.05
C GLU A 263 -25.78 13.34 -11.05
N ALA A 264 -26.18 12.08 -11.24
CA ALA A 264 -27.58 11.66 -11.20
C ALA A 264 -28.25 11.87 -9.82
N LEU A 265 -27.47 11.87 -8.74
CA LEU A 265 -27.93 12.12 -7.37
C LEU A 265 -27.80 13.59 -6.94
N GLY A 266 -27.33 14.48 -7.82
CA GLY A 266 -27.02 15.87 -7.46
C GLY A 266 -25.86 16.02 -6.48
N LEU A 267 -24.95 15.03 -6.45
CA LEU A 267 -23.77 15.01 -5.60
C LEU A 267 -22.55 15.54 -6.35
N ARG A 268 -21.63 16.16 -5.61
CA ARG A 268 -20.35 16.61 -6.14
C ARG A 268 -19.40 15.44 -6.37
N ALA A 269 -18.87 15.32 -7.60
CA ALA A 269 -17.79 14.40 -7.96
C ALA A 269 -16.52 15.19 -8.28
N ASP A 270 -15.52 15.12 -7.41
CA ASP A 270 -14.26 15.83 -7.54
C ASP A 270 -13.25 15.03 -8.37
N ALA A 271 -12.44 15.74 -9.15
CA ALA A 271 -11.25 15.15 -9.77
C ALA A 271 -10.20 14.84 -8.69
N VAL A 272 -9.50 13.72 -8.85
CA VAL A 272 -8.39 13.33 -7.96
C VAL A 272 -7.06 13.67 -8.62
N PRO A 273 -6.21 14.51 -8.01
CA PRO A 273 -4.88 14.80 -8.54
C PRO A 273 -3.99 13.55 -8.61
N ARG A 274 -3.15 13.45 -9.64
CA ARG A 274 -2.32 12.27 -9.93
C ARG A 274 -0.86 12.61 -10.21
N ASN A 275 0.05 11.72 -9.83
CA ASN A 275 1.48 11.79 -10.18
C ASN A 275 1.80 11.09 -11.51
N SER A 276 0.99 11.34 -12.53
CA SER A 276 1.13 10.82 -13.89
C SER A 276 0.64 11.88 -14.87
N SER A 277 0.98 11.78 -16.15
CA SER A 277 0.47 12.72 -17.16
C SER A 277 -1.06 12.69 -17.26
N GLU A 278 -1.64 13.77 -17.78
CA GLU A 278 -3.09 13.91 -17.94
C GLU A 278 -3.70 12.82 -18.84
N GLY A 279 -2.93 12.37 -19.84
CA GLY A 279 -3.30 11.31 -20.78
C GLY A 279 -2.98 9.89 -20.33
N HIS A 280 -2.47 9.70 -19.11
CA HIS A 280 -2.10 8.39 -18.61
C HIS A 280 -3.30 7.45 -18.46
N PHE A 281 -3.26 6.29 -19.14
CA PHE A 281 -4.39 5.36 -19.25
C PHE A 281 -3.98 3.87 -19.18
N CYS A 282 -2.99 3.48 -18.36
CA CYS A 282 -2.48 2.10 -18.40
C CYS A 282 -3.31 1.04 -17.64
N GLY A 283 -4.19 1.43 -16.70
CA GLY A 283 -4.97 0.49 -15.87
C GLY A 283 -4.18 -0.30 -14.82
N SER A 284 -2.85 -0.28 -14.89
CA SER A 284 -1.99 -1.20 -14.14
C SER A 284 -1.05 -0.56 -13.13
N CYS A 285 -1.16 0.74 -12.80
CA CYS A 285 -0.19 1.44 -11.92
C CYS A 285 0.14 0.70 -10.60
N HIS A 286 -0.83 -0.06 -10.06
CA HIS A 286 -0.65 -0.87 -8.86
C HIS A 286 0.24 -2.11 -9.08
N LEU A 287 0.37 -2.60 -10.31
CA LEU A 287 1.26 -3.69 -10.71
C LEU A 287 2.60 -3.17 -11.25
N GLY A 288 2.92 -1.90 -11.01
CA GLY A 288 3.98 -1.18 -11.71
C GLY A 288 3.46 -0.53 -12.99
N CYS A 289 4.18 0.47 -13.50
CA CYS A 289 3.74 1.27 -14.64
C CYS A 289 4.57 0.96 -15.90
N PRO A 290 4.10 0.08 -16.81
CA PRO A 290 4.85 -0.29 -18.03
C PRO A 290 5.13 0.89 -18.96
N THR A 291 4.29 1.93 -18.94
CA THR A 291 4.50 3.15 -19.75
C THR A 291 5.60 4.07 -19.21
N GLY A 292 6.08 3.85 -17.97
CA GLY A 292 7.04 4.73 -17.30
C GLY A 292 6.54 6.13 -16.91
N ASP A 293 5.27 6.47 -17.18
CA ASP A 293 4.75 7.83 -16.96
C ASP A 293 4.43 8.17 -15.50
N LYS A 294 4.20 7.15 -14.66
CA LYS A 294 3.97 7.32 -13.22
C LYS A 294 5.25 7.76 -12.50
N ARG A 295 5.12 8.78 -11.66
CA ARG A 295 6.24 9.45 -10.99
C ARG A 295 6.32 9.10 -9.50
N GLY A 296 6.84 7.91 -9.20
CA GLY A 296 7.17 7.48 -7.83
C GLY A 296 8.54 8.02 -7.37
N THR A 297 8.99 7.70 -6.16
CA THR A 297 10.31 8.12 -5.68
C THR A 297 11.46 7.50 -6.48
N ASP A 298 11.23 6.32 -7.07
CA ASP A 298 12.11 5.58 -8.00
C ASP A 298 12.43 6.35 -9.29
N THR A 299 11.46 7.08 -9.85
CA THR A 299 11.66 7.92 -11.05
C THR A 299 11.85 9.40 -10.74
N THR A 300 11.80 9.78 -9.45
CA THR A 300 11.94 11.17 -9.02
C THR A 300 13.09 11.36 -8.03
N TRP A 301 12.82 11.39 -6.74
CA TRP A 301 13.78 11.74 -5.69
C TRP A 301 15.02 10.84 -5.66
N LEU A 302 14.89 9.54 -5.92
CA LEU A 302 16.05 8.65 -5.97
C LEU A 302 16.96 8.97 -7.15
N VAL A 303 16.40 9.37 -8.30
CA VAL A 303 17.17 9.85 -9.45
C VAL A 303 17.98 11.09 -9.05
N ASP A 304 17.37 12.04 -8.34
CA ASP A 304 18.06 13.24 -7.87
C ASP A 304 19.18 12.88 -6.88
N SER A 305 18.93 11.95 -5.96
CA SER A 305 19.93 11.50 -4.99
C SER A 305 21.14 10.84 -5.66
N VAL A 306 20.90 9.97 -6.65
CA VAL A 306 21.95 9.28 -7.41
C VAL A 306 22.75 10.29 -8.25
N ALA A 307 22.09 11.28 -8.86
CA ALA A 307 22.75 12.36 -9.57
C ALA A 307 23.67 13.21 -8.66
N ARG A 308 23.44 13.17 -7.34
CA ARG A 308 24.30 13.78 -6.30
C ARG A 308 25.27 12.80 -5.64
N GLY A 309 25.41 11.59 -6.18
CA GLY A 309 26.37 10.59 -5.73
C GLY A 309 25.92 9.72 -4.56
N ALA A 310 24.62 9.67 -4.25
CA ALA A 310 24.06 8.68 -3.34
C ALA A 310 24.19 7.26 -3.92
N VAL A 311 24.29 6.26 -3.05
CA VAL A 311 24.39 4.85 -3.42
C VAL A 311 23.20 4.08 -2.86
N ILE A 312 22.55 3.26 -3.69
CA ILE A 312 21.36 2.49 -3.31
C ILE A 312 21.72 1.00 -3.35
N LEU A 313 21.66 0.32 -2.20
CA LEU A 313 21.88 -1.13 -2.08
C LEU A 313 20.53 -1.83 -2.14
N THR A 314 20.25 -2.58 -3.21
CA THR A 314 19.01 -3.35 -3.36
C THR A 314 19.23 -4.81 -2.95
N GLY A 315 18.15 -5.55 -2.65
CA GLY A 315 18.27 -6.91 -2.11
C GLY A 315 18.99 -6.96 -0.75
N CYS A 316 18.99 -5.84 -0.02
CA CYS A 316 19.69 -5.65 1.24
C CYS A 316 18.70 -5.28 2.36
N LYS A 317 18.53 -6.16 3.34
CA LYS A 317 17.63 -5.99 4.47
C LYS A 317 18.40 -5.49 5.69
N ALA A 318 17.97 -4.37 6.27
CA ALA A 318 18.48 -3.93 7.56
C ALA A 318 17.99 -4.85 8.70
N GLU A 319 18.89 -5.21 9.61
CA GLU A 319 18.59 -6.07 10.76
C GLU A 319 18.39 -5.24 12.04
N CYS A 320 19.33 -4.32 12.30
CA CYS A 320 19.28 -3.41 13.44
C CYS A 320 20.22 -2.21 13.25
N PHE A 321 19.90 -1.10 13.91
CA PHE A 321 20.83 0.01 14.10
C PHE A 321 21.84 -0.33 15.20
N ILE A 322 23.05 0.19 15.05
CA ILE A 322 24.13 0.06 16.03
C ILE A 322 24.02 1.24 16.99
N LEU A 323 23.76 0.94 18.26
CA LEU A 323 23.62 1.93 19.33
C LEU A 323 24.73 1.79 20.35
N GLU A 324 25.36 2.91 20.71
CA GLU A 324 26.40 2.99 21.73
C GLU A 324 25.93 3.89 22.89
N SER A 325 26.49 3.68 24.08
CA SER A 325 26.25 4.56 25.23
C SER A 325 26.75 5.96 24.94
N ASN A 326 25.96 6.98 25.28
CA ASN A 326 26.32 8.38 25.06
C ASN A 326 26.50 9.08 26.41
N SER A 327 27.76 9.17 26.86
CA SER A 327 28.15 9.74 28.16
C SER A 327 28.83 11.12 28.05
N GLY A 328 28.74 11.78 26.89
CA GLY A 328 29.33 13.11 26.72
C GLY A 328 28.59 14.18 27.52
N GLU A 329 29.29 15.21 28.00
CA GLU A 329 28.71 16.32 28.78
C GLU A 329 27.56 17.05 28.05
N ASN A 330 27.57 17.02 26.71
CA ASN A 330 26.54 17.61 25.84
C ASN A 330 25.55 16.58 25.27
N ALA A 331 25.52 15.34 25.80
CA ALA A 331 24.65 14.28 25.30
C ALA A 331 23.17 14.63 25.50
N ARG A 332 22.41 14.72 24.40
CA ARG A 332 20.96 15.00 24.44
C ARG A 332 20.13 13.75 24.74
N ARG A 333 20.70 12.57 24.51
CA ARG A 333 20.07 11.25 24.59
C ARG A 333 21.05 10.27 25.23
N SER A 334 20.54 9.23 25.89
CA SER A 334 21.36 8.24 26.61
C SER A 334 22.18 7.34 25.70
N ARG A 335 21.78 7.22 24.43
CA ARG A 335 22.50 6.47 23.40
C ARG A 335 22.79 7.34 22.18
N LYS A 336 23.73 6.88 21.37
CA LYS A 336 24.07 7.44 20.06
C LYS A 336 23.97 6.34 19.01
N CYS A 337 23.35 6.62 17.88
CA CYS A 337 23.38 5.72 16.73
C CYS A 337 24.63 5.99 15.89
N VAL A 338 25.35 4.92 15.54
CA VAL A 338 26.62 5.00 14.80
C VAL A 338 26.61 4.25 13.47
N GLY A 339 25.44 3.72 13.09
CA GLY A 339 25.29 2.95 11.85
C GLY A 339 24.21 1.90 11.92
N LEU A 340 24.28 0.92 11.01
CA LEU A 340 23.42 -0.27 11.01
C LEU A 340 24.17 -1.54 10.62
N VAL A 341 23.57 -2.68 10.98
CA VAL A 341 23.90 -3.99 10.42
C VAL A 341 22.81 -4.36 9.42
N ALA A 342 23.23 -4.70 8.20
CA ALA A 342 22.35 -5.14 7.13
C ALA A 342 22.81 -6.50 6.59
N THR A 343 21.87 -7.20 5.99
CA THR A 343 22.08 -8.49 5.33
C THR A 343 21.74 -8.33 3.86
N CYS A 344 22.66 -8.64 2.96
CA CYS A 344 22.42 -8.67 1.52
C CYS A 344 22.50 -10.11 0.99
N MET A 345 21.71 -10.38 -0.05
CA MET A 345 21.84 -11.60 -0.82
C MET A 345 22.85 -11.37 -1.95
N VAL A 346 23.88 -12.21 -2.03
CA VAL A 346 25.01 -12.09 -2.97
C VAL A 346 25.26 -13.45 -3.59
N ALA A 347 24.95 -13.62 -4.88
CA ALA A 347 25.02 -14.90 -5.60
C ALA A 347 24.36 -16.08 -4.84
N GLY A 348 23.18 -15.82 -4.24
CA GLY A 348 22.44 -16.81 -3.44
C GLY A 348 22.99 -17.06 -2.03
N VAL A 349 24.06 -16.36 -1.62
CA VAL A 349 24.65 -16.44 -0.29
C VAL A 349 24.34 -15.19 0.51
N THR A 350 23.89 -15.39 1.75
CA THR A 350 23.63 -14.32 2.71
C THR A 350 24.93 -13.72 3.23
N LYS A 351 25.13 -12.41 3.06
CA LYS A 351 26.30 -11.65 3.53
C LYS A 351 25.87 -10.52 4.44
N LYS A 352 26.67 -10.23 5.48
CA LYS A 352 26.40 -9.14 6.41
C LYS A 352 27.30 -7.94 6.12
N LEU A 353 26.69 -6.76 6.10
CA LEU A 353 27.34 -5.46 5.96
C LEU A 353 27.19 -4.69 7.27
N ARG A 354 28.26 -4.04 7.70
CA ARG A 354 28.23 -3.02 8.75
C ARG A 354 28.33 -1.67 8.07
N ILE A 355 27.29 -0.84 8.15
CA ILE A 355 27.31 0.50 7.56
C ILE A 355 27.48 1.50 8.69
N GLU A 356 28.61 2.20 8.71
CA GLU A 356 28.92 3.25 9.69
C GLU A 356 28.45 4.60 9.15
N ALA A 357 27.71 5.33 9.97
CA ALA A 357 27.11 6.61 9.59
C ALA A 357 27.06 7.59 10.76
N LYS A 358 27.11 8.88 10.46
CA LYS A 358 26.96 9.95 11.46
C LYS A 358 25.49 10.17 11.83
N VAL A 359 24.60 9.93 10.87
CA VAL A 359 23.14 9.97 11.00
C VAL A 359 22.54 8.74 10.35
N SER A 360 21.56 8.15 11.02
CA SER A 360 20.80 7.00 10.53
C SER A 360 19.32 7.37 10.45
N ILE A 361 18.65 6.99 9.38
CA ILE A 361 17.24 7.28 9.14
C ILE A 361 16.49 5.96 8.89
N ALA A 362 15.46 5.69 9.69
CA ALA A 362 14.50 4.62 9.42
C ALA A 362 13.36 5.17 8.55
N ALA A 363 13.17 4.57 7.37
CA ALA A 363 12.15 4.93 6.39
C ALA A 363 11.49 3.67 5.78
N CYS A 364 11.34 2.62 6.59
CA CYS A 364 10.84 1.31 6.16
C CYS A 364 9.31 1.23 6.03
N GLY A 365 8.59 2.32 6.34
CA GLY A 365 7.14 2.38 6.39
C GLY A 365 6.56 1.91 7.72
N ALA A 366 5.26 2.15 7.92
CA ALA A 366 4.61 1.94 9.21
C ALA A 366 4.59 0.48 9.71
N LEU A 367 4.78 -0.50 8.83
CA LEU A 367 4.80 -1.91 9.22
C LEU A 367 6.20 -2.44 9.55
N MET A 368 7.26 -1.82 9.00
CA MET A 368 8.63 -2.35 9.11
C MET A 368 9.58 -1.45 9.91
N THR A 369 9.26 -0.18 10.09
CA THR A 369 10.04 0.70 10.98
C THR A 369 9.95 0.27 12.45
N PRO A 370 8.76 -0.05 13.03
CA PRO A 370 8.69 -0.53 14.40
C PRO A 370 9.54 -1.76 14.73
N PRO A 371 9.50 -2.88 13.96
CA PRO A 371 10.35 -4.03 14.26
C PRO A 371 11.84 -3.71 14.14
N LEU A 372 12.27 -2.89 13.16
CA LEU A 372 13.67 -2.48 13.06
C LEU A 372 14.14 -1.70 14.30
N LEU A 373 13.34 -0.73 14.77
CA LEU A 373 13.65 0.04 15.97
C LEU A 373 13.71 -0.84 17.23
N ARG A 374 12.77 -1.77 17.39
CA ARG A 374 12.78 -2.73 18.52
C ARG A 374 13.98 -3.67 18.47
N ASN A 375 14.33 -4.19 17.29
CA ASN A 375 15.51 -5.05 17.08
C ASN A 375 16.83 -4.30 17.38
N SER A 376 16.81 -2.97 17.27
CA SER A 376 17.93 -2.10 17.66
C SER A 376 18.03 -1.87 19.18
N GLY A 377 17.11 -2.43 19.97
CA GLY A 377 17.11 -2.36 21.44
C GLY A 377 16.44 -1.11 22.01
N LEU A 378 15.68 -0.35 21.22
CA LEU A 378 14.85 0.77 21.68
C LEU A 378 13.64 0.27 22.47
N LYS A 379 13.25 1.01 23.52
CA LYS A 379 12.24 0.59 24.51
C LYS A 379 11.03 1.52 24.63
N ASN A 380 10.96 2.60 23.86
CA ASN A 380 9.84 3.53 23.90
C ASN A 380 8.52 2.79 23.60
N ARG A 381 7.57 2.92 24.53
CA ARG A 381 6.27 2.22 24.51
C ARG A 381 5.40 2.52 23.28
N HIS A 382 5.66 3.62 22.59
CA HIS A 382 4.91 4.05 21.40
C HIS A 382 5.41 3.39 20.12
N ILE A 383 6.59 2.77 20.12
CA ILE A 383 7.09 2.04 18.94
C ILE A 383 6.18 0.84 18.67
N GLY A 384 5.52 0.83 17.51
CA GLY A 384 4.59 -0.21 17.08
C GLY A 384 3.18 -0.06 17.63
N ARG A 385 2.81 1.11 18.16
CA ARG A 385 1.43 1.44 18.60
C ARG A 385 0.90 2.59 17.75
N ASN A 386 -0.40 2.86 17.80
CA ASN A 386 -1.03 3.94 17.02
C ASN A 386 -1.02 3.70 15.50
N LEU A 387 -1.09 2.44 15.08
CA LEU A 387 -1.20 2.12 13.66
C LEU A 387 -2.59 2.50 13.15
N HIS A 388 -2.66 3.42 12.20
CA HIS A 388 -3.86 3.72 11.44
C HIS A 388 -3.78 3.09 10.05
N LEU A 389 -4.92 2.64 9.54
CA LEU A 389 -4.98 1.88 8.29
C LEU A 389 -5.84 2.51 7.19
N HIS A 390 -6.62 3.56 7.44
CA HIS A 390 -7.69 3.95 6.51
C HIS A 390 -8.50 2.74 6.03
N PRO A 391 -9.27 2.09 6.92
CA PRO A 391 -10.01 0.89 6.54
C PRO A 391 -10.93 1.22 5.37
N VAL A 392 -10.96 0.30 4.41
CA VAL A 392 -11.78 0.40 3.22
C VAL A 392 -12.80 -0.74 3.20
N SER A 393 -14.06 -0.40 2.91
CA SER A 393 -15.12 -1.36 2.57
C SER A 393 -15.64 -1.08 1.17
N MET A 394 -15.77 -2.11 0.34
CA MET A 394 -16.14 -1.96 -1.07
C MET A 394 -17.59 -2.39 -1.34
N ALA A 395 -18.24 -1.66 -2.25
CA ALA A 395 -19.43 -2.07 -2.98
C ALA A 395 -19.07 -2.37 -4.43
N TRP A 396 -19.88 -3.18 -5.08
CA TRP A 396 -19.75 -3.49 -6.50
C TRP A 396 -21.06 -3.25 -7.25
N GLY A 397 -20.93 -2.93 -8.54
CA GLY A 397 -22.06 -2.74 -9.46
C GLY A 397 -21.75 -3.36 -10.83
N TYR A 398 -22.67 -4.16 -11.35
CA TYR A 398 -22.55 -4.82 -12.66
C TYR A 398 -23.23 -4.00 -13.76
N PHE A 399 -22.53 -3.73 -14.87
CA PHE A 399 -23.02 -2.94 -15.99
C PHE A 399 -22.90 -3.71 -17.32
N PRO A 400 -23.95 -4.46 -17.73
CA PRO A 400 -23.94 -5.24 -18.96
C PRO A 400 -23.82 -4.34 -20.20
N GLU A 401 -23.14 -4.83 -21.25
CA GLU A 401 -22.93 -4.08 -22.51
C GLU A 401 -24.23 -3.86 -23.30
N ASN A 402 -25.17 -4.81 -23.23
CA ASN A 402 -26.31 -4.90 -24.16
C ASN A 402 -27.59 -4.22 -23.68
N LYS A 403 -27.53 -3.33 -22.68
CA LYS A 403 -28.73 -2.59 -22.25
C LYS A 403 -28.90 -1.31 -23.05
N GLN A 404 -29.48 -1.44 -24.25
CA GLN A 404 -30.22 -0.36 -24.89
C GLN A 404 -31.70 -0.56 -24.55
N GLN A 405 -32.18 0.12 -23.51
CA GLN A 405 -33.61 0.37 -23.34
C GLN A 405 -33.75 1.87 -23.14
N GLU A 406 -34.31 2.57 -24.12
CA GLU A 406 -34.69 3.97 -23.90
C GLU A 406 -35.80 4.05 -22.84
N PRO A 407 -35.82 5.08 -21.98
CA PRO A 407 -34.93 6.23 -21.91
C PRO A 407 -33.84 6.01 -20.84
N GLN A 408 -32.79 5.24 -21.15
CA GLN A 408 -31.62 5.07 -20.26
C GLN A 408 -30.43 5.87 -20.78
N PRO A 409 -29.54 6.37 -19.90
CA PRO A 409 -28.33 7.07 -20.34
C PRO A 409 -27.38 6.11 -21.08
N PRO A 410 -26.50 6.64 -21.95
CA PRO A 410 -25.65 5.81 -22.82
C PRO A 410 -24.85 4.75 -22.03
N PRO A 411 -24.55 3.58 -22.63
CA PRO A 411 -23.77 2.55 -21.95
C PRO A 411 -22.40 3.06 -21.48
N LEU A 412 -21.98 2.67 -20.27
CA LEU A 412 -20.63 2.96 -19.79
C LEU A 412 -19.60 2.15 -20.60
N THR A 413 -18.60 2.81 -21.17
CA THR A 413 -17.55 2.20 -22.00
C THR A 413 -16.32 1.79 -21.18
N GLY A 414 -15.50 0.89 -21.73
CA GLY A 414 -14.25 0.39 -21.13
C GLY A 414 -14.44 -0.78 -20.16
N LYS A 415 -13.35 -1.29 -19.59
CA LYS A 415 -13.39 -2.40 -18.62
C LYS A 415 -12.83 -1.97 -17.27
N CYS A 416 -13.16 -2.72 -16.22
CA CYS A 416 -12.77 -2.39 -14.84
C CYS A 416 -11.25 -2.35 -14.59
N TYR A 417 -10.45 -2.98 -15.45
CA TYR A 417 -8.98 -3.01 -15.35
C TYR A 417 -8.29 -2.06 -16.34
N GLU A 418 -9.04 -1.24 -17.08
CA GLU A 418 -8.51 -0.30 -18.06
C GLU A 418 -8.54 1.14 -17.51
N GLY A 419 -7.55 1.95 -17.90
CA GLY A 419 -7.56 3.40 -17.75
C GLY A 419 -6.98 3.99 -16.47
N GLY A 420 -7.22 5.29 -16.27
CA GLY A 420 -6.86 5.98 -15.03
C GLY A 420 -7.67 5.46 -13.85
N ILE A 421 -7.01 5.09 -12.74
CA ILE A 421 -7.65 4.25 -11.71
C ILE A 421 -8.40 5.04 -10.63
N ILE A 422 -7.76 5.98 -9.93
CA ILE A 422 -8.43 6.87 -8.96
C ILE A 422 -8.39 8.27 -9.58
N THR A 423 -9.39 8.58 -10.41
CA THR A 423 -9.51 9.88 -11.11
C THR A 423 -10.73 10.67 -10.64
N THR A 424 -11.72 10.00 -10.03
CA THR A 424 -12.90 10.61 -9.42
C THR A 424 -13.03 10.21 -7.96
N MET A 425 -13.43 11.15 -7.11
CA MET A 425 -13.84 10.89 -5.73
C MET A 425 -15.12 11.64 -5.36
N HIS A 426 -15.79 11.17 -4.31
CA HIS A 426 -16.91 11.86 -3.68
C HIS A 426 -16.73 11.91 -2.16
N ARG A 427 -16.81 13.10 -1.57
CA ARG A 427 -16.79 13.27 -0.11
C ARG A 427 -18.17 13.00 0.50
N VAL A 428 -18.26 11.98 1.35
CA VAL A 428 -19.50 11.59 2.03
C VAL A 428 -19.68 12.37 3.35
N THR A 429 -18.60 12.43 4.13
CA THR A 429 -18.50 13.18 5.40
C THR A 429 -17.09 13.78 5.49
N GLU A 430 -16.81 14.54 6.54
CA GLU A 430 -15.43 15.03 6.82
C GLU A 430 -14.42 13.88 7.04
N ARG A 431 -14.90 12.67 7.32
CA ARG A 431 -14.06 11.50 7.60
C ARG A 431 -14.16 10.41 6.55
N THR A 432 -15.09 10.51 5.60
CA THR A 432 -15.40 9.42 4.68
C THR A 432 -15.44 9.90 3.24
N ILE A 433 -14.66 9.25 2.39
CA ILE A 433 -14.64 9.47 0.94
C ILE A 433 -14.99 8.19 0.19
N VAL A 434 -15.55 8.35 -1.01
CA VAL A 434 -15.80 7.28 -1.98
C VAL A 434 -14.87 7.44 -3.16
N GLU A 435 -14.13 6.38 -3.48
CA GLU A 435 -13.19 6.29 -4.61
C GLU A 435 -13.35 4.93 -5.31
N THR A 436 -12.61 4.68 -6.39
CA THR A 436 -12.65 3.41 -7.12
C THR A 436 -11.27 2.78 -7.22
N PRO A 437 -11.09 1.48 -6.89
CA PRO A 437 -9.80 0.82 -7.00
C PRO A 437 -9.59 0.27 -8.42
N ALA A 438 -8.41 -0.26 -8.74
CA ALA A 438 -8.28 -1.27 -9.79
C ALA A 438 -7.86 -2.58 -9.13
N LEU A 439 -8.48 -3.66 -9.58
CA LEU A 439 -8.29 -4.98 -9.03
C LEU A 439 -8.07 -5.93 -10.19
N GLY A 440 -6.93 -6.60 -10.20
CA GLY A 440 -6.72 -7.74 -11.09
C GLY A 440 -7.71 -8.87 -10.79
N PRO A 441 -7.83 -9.85 -11.71
CA PRO A 441 -8.82 -10.92 -11.59
C PRO A 441 -8.63 -11.79 -10.33
N GLY A 442 -7.40 -11.97 -9.84
CA GLY A 442 -7.06 -12.67 -8.60
C GLY A 442 -7.50 -11.95 -7.34
N CYS A 443 -7.16 -10.66 -7.20
CA CYS A 443 -7.61 -9.83 -6.09
C CYS A 443 -9.14 -9.72 -6.08
N PHE A 444 -9.76 -9.51 -7.25
CA PHE A 444 -11.22 -9.50 -7.40
C PHE A 444 -11.83 -10.82 -6.89
N ALA A 445 -11.36 -11.96 -7.40
CA ALA A 445 -11.89 -13.29 -7.05
C ALA A 445 -11.71 -13.62 -5.56
N SER A 446 -10.64 -13.10 -4.95
CA SER A 446 -10.36 -13.28 -3.52
C SER A 446 -11.36 -12.52 -2.63
N MET A 447 -11.84 -11.36 -3.09
CA MET A 447 -12.74 -10.50 -2.31
C MET A 447 -14.22 -10.82 -2.51
N VAL A 448 -14.66 -11.13 -3.73
CA VAL A 448 -16.10 -11.43 -3.98
C VAL A 448 -16.57 -12.62 -3.15
N PRO A 449 -17.79 -12.59 -2.59
CA PRO A 449 -18.29 -13.67 -1.75
C PRO A 449 -18.47 -14.96 -2.56
N TRP A 450 -18.38 -16.11 -1.88
CA TRP A 450 -18.61 -17.42 -2.50
C TRP A 450 -19.90 -18.02 -1.91
N GLU A 451 -20.92 -18.17 -2.76
CA GLU A 451 -22.18 -18.85 -2.39
C GLU A 451 -22.22 -20.28 -2.94
N SER A 452 -21.67 -20.49 -4.14
CA SER A 452 -21.50 -21.79 -4.80
C SER A 452 -20.44 -21.70 -5.89
N GLY A 453 -19.98 -22.83 -6.43
CA GLY A 453 -19.08 -22.85 -7.58
C GLY A 453 -19.71 -22.26 -8.84
N ARG A 454 -21.04 -22.37 -9.01
CA ARG A 454 -21.77 -21.72 -10.12
C ARG A 454 -21.79 -20.21 -9.95
N ASP A 455 -22.21 -19.72 -8.78
CA ASP A 455 -22.29 -18.28 -8.48
C ASP A 455 -20.93 -17.60 -8.66
N MET A 456 -19.85 -18.21 -8.17
CA MET A 456 -18.50 -17.67 -8.35
C MET A 456 -18.11 -17.59 -9.84
N LYS A 457 -18.41 -18.61 -10.65
CA LYS A 457 -18.16 -18.55 -12.10
C LYS A 457 -18.99 -17.45 -12.77
N ASP A 458 -20.23 -17.25 -12.34
CA ASP A 458 -21.11 -16.19 -12.87
C ASP A 458 -20.55 -14.81 -12.55
N ARG A 459 -20.08 -14.59 -11.31
CA ARG A 459 -19.41 -13.35 -10.89
C ARG A 459 -18.16 -13.09 -11.70
N MET A 460 -17.31 -14.11 -11.88
CA MET A 460 -16.06 -13.98 -12.64
C MET A 460 -16.31 -13.74 -14.13
N ARG A 461 -17.32 -14.36 -14.75
CA ARG A 461 -17.72 -14.04 -16.14
C ARG A 461 -18.15 -12.58 -16.33
N ARG A 462 -18.53 -11.89 -15.25
CA ARG A 462 -18.91 -10.47 -15.24
C ARG A 462 -17.77 -9.54 -14.84
N TYR A 463 -16.58 -10.06 -14.56
CA TYR A 463 -15.42 -9.33 -14.02
C TYR A 463 -15.17 -8.01 -14.76
N ALA A 464 -14.92 -8.07 -16.07
CA ALA A 464 -14.57 -6.91 -16.89
C ALA A 464 -15.60 -5.77 -16.84
N ARG A 465 -16.86 -6.09 -16.50
CA ARG A 465 -18.02 -5.20 -16.51
C ARG A 465 -18.59 -4.95 -15.11
N THR A 466 -17.79 -5.20 -14.07
CA THR A 466 -18.16 -4.95 -12.68
C THR A 466 -17.30 -3.83 -12.11
N ALA A 467 -17.91 -2.70 -11.78
CA ALA A 467 -17.22 -1.57 -11.14
C ALA A 467 -17.22 -1.77 -9.63
N HIS A 468 -16.12 -1.38 -8.98
CA HIS A 468 -16.02 -1.27 -7.54
C HIS A 468 -15.97 0.19 -7.14
N ALA A 469 -16.73 0.54 -6.10
CA ALA A 469 -16.63 1.81 -5.41
C ALA A 469 -16.45 1.52 -3.92
N PHE A 470 -15.49 2.18 -3.28
CA PHE A 470 -15.14 1.89 -1.91
C PHE A 470 -15.27 3.09 -1.02
N ALA A 471 -15.73 2.86 0.21
CA ALA A 471 -15.72 3.85 1.27
C ALA A 471 -14.40 3.74 2.05
N LEU A 472 -13.64 4.83 2.07
CA LEU A 472 -12.44 4.98 2.89
C LEU A 472 -12.76 5.88 4.08
N VAL A 473 -12.42 5.43 5.28
CA VAL A 473 -12.66 6.18 6.51
C VAL A 473 -11.34 6.64 7.13
N ARG A 474 -11.29 7.92 7.53
CA ARG A 474 -10.29 8.49 8.42
C ARG A 474 -10.48 7.89 9.82
N ASP A 475 -9.82 6.78 10.10
CA ASP A 475 -10.06 5.98 11.30
C ASP A 475 -9.59 6.64 12.59
N ARG A 476 -10.39 6.46 13.65
CA ARG A 476 -10.00 6.76 15.04
C ARG A 476 -9.46 5.53 15.76
N GLY A 477 -9.91 4.35 15.36
CA GLY A 477 -9.37 3.08 15.82
C GLY A 477 -7.88 2.99 15.53
N ALA A 478 -7.14 2.39 16.46
CA ALA A 478 -5.71 2.26 16.37
C ALA A 478 -5.29 0.79 16.54
N GLY A 479 -4.33 0.38 15.71
CA GLY A 479 -3.72 -0.94 15.71
C GLY A 479 -2.31 -0.96 16.30
N THR A 480 -1.66 -2.11 16.14
CA THR A 480 -0.32 -2.40 16.66
C THR A 480 0.51 -3.16 15.64
N VAL A 481 1.83 -2.96 15.70
CA VAL A 481 2.84 -3.72 14.98
C VAL A 481 3.77 -4.34 16.01
N ASP A 482 3.61 -5.64 16.25
CA ASP A 482 4.32 -6.33 17.32
C ASP A 482 5.59 -7.06 16.86
N GLY A 483 5.80 -7.11 15.55
CA GLY A 483 6.97 -7.65 14.87
C GLY A 483 6.72 -7.70 13.37
N GLU A 484 7.71 -8.12 12.59
CA GLU A 484 7.52 -8.32 11.15
C GLU A 484 6.35 -9.27 10.89
N GLY A 485 5.40 -8.86 10.06
CA GLY A 485 4.20 -9.64 9.73
C GLY A 485 3.17 -9.78 10.86
N ARG A 486 3.41 -9.24 12.06
CA ARG A 486 2.48 -9.30 13.21
C ARG A 486 1.78 -7.97 13.40
N VAL A 487 0.68 -7.80 12.68
CA VAL A 487 -0.11 -6.55 12.64
C VAL A 487 -1.50 -6.81 13.17
N CYS A 488 -1.94 -6.07 14.18
CA CYS A 488 -3.30 -6.14 14.71
C CYS A 488 -4.02 -4.82 14.46
N TYR A 489 -5.26 -4.88 13.98
CA TYR A 489 -6.08 -3.69 13.79
C TYR A 489 -7.57 -4.03 13.91
N SER A 490 -8.31 -3.16 14.59
CA SER A 490 -9.77 -3.21 14.65
C SER A 490 -10.29 -1.77 14.53
N PRO A 491 -11.25 -1.50 13.63
CA PRO A 491 -11.89 -0.21 13.56
C PRO A 491 -12.64 0.09 14.87
N ALA A 492 -12.69 1.36 15.28
CA ALA A 492 -13.54 1.79 16.39
C ALA A 492 -15.03 1.68 16.02
N ARG A 493 -15.93 1.72 17.00
CA ARG A 493 -17.39 1.65 16.74
C ARG A 493 -17.85 2.74 15.77
N ASP A 494 -17.45 3.99 16.01
CA ASP A 494 -17.76 5.11 15.12
C ASP A 494 -17.17 4.92 13.71
N ASP A 495 -16.00 4.25 13.58
CA ASP A 495 -15.42 3.96 12.26
C ASP A 495 -16.25 2.93 11.50
N VAL A 496 -16.81 1.94 12.21
CA VAL A 496 -17.73 0.94 11.64
C VAL A 496 -19.01 1.61 11.13
N ASP A 497 -19.54 2.59 11.86
CA ASP A 497 -20.72 3.35 11.45
C ASP A 497 -20.43 4.25 10.23
N GLU A 498 -19.28 4.93 10.21
CA GLU A 498 -18.81 5.69 9.04
C GLU A 498 -18.64 4.80 7.80
N LEU A 499 -18.00 3.63 7.96
CA LEU A 499 -17.83 2.64 6.89
C LEU A 499 -19.19 2.18 6.36
N ARG A 500 -20.16 1.92 7.24
CA ARG A 500 -21.52 1.52 6.85
C ARG A 500 -22.20 2.61 6.04
N ASN A 501 -22.11 3.86 6.50
CA ASN A 501 -22.74 4.99 5.82
C ASN A 501 -22.08 5.28 4.47
N GLY A 502 -20.76 5.19 4.39
CA GLY A 502 -20.01 5.29 3.14
C GLY A 502 -20.38 4.16 2.16
N LEU A 503 -20.51 2.92 2.65
CA LEU A 503 -20.91 1.78 1.82
C LEU A 503 -22.33 1.93 1.28
N ARG A 504 -23.27 2.41 2.10
CA ARG A 504 -24.63 2.77 1.64
C ARG A 504 -24.60 3.86 0.57
N ARG A 505 -23.74 4.87 0.74
CA ARG A 505 -23.56 5.94 -0.26
C ARG A 505 -23.00 5.39 -1.58
N ALA A 506 -21.97 4.54 -1.52
CA ALA A 506 -21.39 3.89 -2.70
C ALA A 506 -22.43 3.05 -3.47
N LEU A 507 -23.27 2.29 -2.75
CA LEU A 507 -24.36 1.53 -3.37
C LEU A 507 -25.37 2.44 -4.07
N ARG A 508 -25.81 3.53 -3.43
CA ARG A 508 -26.70 4.52 -4.07
C ARG A 508 -26.09 5.12 -5.33
N ILE A 509 -24.80 5.48 -5.29
CA ILE A 509 -24.07 6.00 -6.45
C ILE A 509 -24.08 4.97 -7.60
N LEU A 510 -23.77 3.70 -7.32
CA LEU A 510 -23.75 2.65 -8.34
C LEU A 510 -25.13 2.35 -8.93
N VAL A 511 -26.19 2.38 -8.12
CA VAL A 511 -27.58 2.25 -8.60
C VAL A 511 -27.93 3.43 -9.52
N ALA A 512 -27.67 4.66 -9.08
CA ALA A 512 -27.93 5.87 -9.87
C ALA A 512 -27.10 5.94 -11.16
N ALA A 513 -25.91 5.32 -11.16
CA ALA A 513 -25.09 5.17 -12.36
C ALA A 513 -25.69 4.20 -13.40
N GLY A 514 -26.73 3.44 -13.04
CA GLY A 514 -27.41 2.49 -13.92
C GLY A 514 -26.89 1.06 -13.83
N ALA A 515 -26.35 0.64 -12.68
CA ALA A 515 -25.98 -0.74 -12.46
C ALA A 515 -27.21 -1.66 -12.63
N ALA A 516 -27.03 -2.83 -13.25
CA ALA A 516 -28.03 -3.88 -13.37
C ALA A 516 -28.20 -4.69 -12.08
N GLU A 517 -27.13 -4.79 -11.30
CA GLU A 517 -27.10 -5.45 -10.01
C GLU A 517 -26.01 -4.77 -9.17
N VAL A 518 -26.29 -4.53 -7.89
CA VAL A 518 -25.33 -3.98 -6.94
C VAL A 518 -25.19 -4.89 -5.72
N GLY A 519 -24.07 -4.80 -5.02
CA GLY A 519 -23.91 -5.56 -3.79
C GLY A 519 -22.69 -5.19 -2.98
N THR A 520 -22.53 -5.92 -1.88
CA THR A 520 -21.39 -5.80 -0.97
C THR A 520 -20.53 -7.06 -1.03
N HIS A 521 -19.39 -7.07 -0.34
CA HIS A 521 -18.54 -8.26 -0.18
C HIS A 521 -18.88 -9.09 1.06
N ARG A 522 -20.09 -8.93 1.62
CA ARG A 522 -20.56 -9.76 2.74
C ARG A 522 -20.64 -11.22 2.32
N SER A 523 -20.18 -12.11 3.19
CA SER A 523 -19.98 -13.55 2.91
C SER A 523 -21.22 -14.34 2.50
N ASP A 524 -22.41 -13.76 2.68
CA ASP A 524 -23.71 -14.31 2.27
C ASP A 524 -24.14 -13.86 0.86
N GLY A 525 -23.34 -13.04 0.18
CA GLY A 525 -23.64 -12.60 -1.19
C GLY A 525 -24.62 -11.43 -1.30
N HIS A 526 -24.79 -10.65 -0.23
CA HIS A 526 -25.72 -9.52 -0.15
C HIS A 526 -25.69 -8.61 -1.39
N ARG A 527 -26.81 -8.62 -2.14
CA ARG A 527 -26.97 -7.95 -3.43
C ARG A 527 -28.43 -7.59 -3.71
N LEU A 528 -28.62 -6.63 -4.61
CA LEU A 528 -29.90 -6.16 -5.12
C LEU A 528 -29.85 -6.14 -6.65
N ARG A 529 -30.88 -6.67 -7.30
CA ARG A 529 -31.07 -6.52 -8.75
C ARG A 529 -31.76 -5.20 -9.03
N CYS A 530 -31.30 -4.51 -10.07
CA CYS A 530 -31.76 -3.19 -10.45
C CYS A 530 -32.29 -3.16 -11.90
N ASP A 531 -32.44 -4.33 -12.51
CA ASP A 531 -33.00 -4.50 -13.86
C ASP A 531 -34.44 -3.98 -13.92
N GLY A 532 -34.70 -2.93 -14.72
CA GLY A 532 -36.02 -2.33 -14.86
C GLY A 532 -36.30 -1.13 -13.94
N GLY A 533 -35.29 -0.67 -13.19
CA GLY A 533 -35.43 0.37 -12.16
C GLY A 533 -35.69 -0.23 -10.78
N VAL A 534 -35.30 0.49 -9.73
CA VAL A 534 -35.51 0.10 -8.33
C VAL A 534 -36.39 1.17 -7.70
N ARG A 535 -37.41 0.76 -6.93
CA ARG A 535 -38.20 1.72 -6.15
C ARG A 535 -37.41 2.17 -4.92
N ASP A 536 -37.59 3.42 -4.51
CA ASP A 536 -36.85 3.99 -3.37
C ASP A 536 -37.02 3.16 -2.08
N ASP A 537 -38.21 2.62 -1.82
CA ASP A 537 -38.47 1.80 -0.64
C ASP A 537 -37.78 0.43 -0.68
N GLU A 538 -37.66 -0.18 -1.87
CA GLU A 538 -36.90 -1.41 -2.06
C GLU A 538 -35.40 -1.16 -1.86
N LEU A 539 -34.89 -0.06 -2.41
CA LEU A 539 -33.50 0.35 -2.23
C LEU A 539 -33.20 0.63 -0.75
N ASP A 540 -34.05 1.37 -0.06
CA ASP A 540 -33.84 1.69 1.35
C ASP A 540 -33.90 0.43 2.24
N ALA A 541 -34.82 -0.50 1.98
CA ALA A 541 -34.86 -1.79 2.68
C ALA A 541 -33.56 -2.59 2.49
N PHE A 542 -33.03 -2.65 1.26
CA PHE A 542 -31.73 -3.28 0.98
C PHE A 542 -30.57 -2.57 1.69
N LEU A 543 -30.58 -1.24 1.72
CA LEU A 543 -29.54 -0.46 2.38
C LEU A 543 -29.56 -0.61 3.90
N ASP A 544 -30.74 -0.81 4.50
CA ASP A 544 -30.91 -1.04 5.94
C ASP A 544 -30.31 -2.36 6.41
N GLU A 545 -30.20 -3.34 5.51
CA GLU A 545 -29.46 -4.58 5.77
C GLU A 545 -27.94 -4.45 5.64
N VAL A 546 -27.40 -3.33 5.15
CA VAL A 546 -25.95 -3.15 4.96
C VAL A 546 -25.24 -3.12 6.31
N THR A 547 -24.30 -4.05 6.49
CA THR A 547 -23.47 -4.16 7.68
C THR A 547 -21.99 -4.27 7.33
N VAL A 548 -21.14 -3.70 8.18
CA VAL A 548 -19.69 -3.87 8.11
C VAL A 548 -19.30 -5.00 9.06
N ALA A 549 -19.36 -6.22 8.56
CA ALA A 549 -19.08 -7.41 9.36
C ALA A 549 -17.56 -7.59 9.55
N THR A 550 -17.08 -7.52 10.80
CA THR A 550 -15.64 -7.50 11.12
C THR A 550 -15.02 -8.91 11.09
N GLY A 551 -14.48 -9.34 9.94
CA GLY A 551 -13.60 -10.51 9.78
C GLY A 551 -14.20 -11.90 10.10
N PRO A 552 -13.62 -12.99 9.57
CA PRO A 552 -14.10 -14.35 9.83
C PRO A 552 -13.75 -14.86 11.24
N MET A 553 -12.84 -14.19 11.96
CA MET A 553 -12.44 -14.61 13.31
C MET A 553 -13.44 -14.22 14.40
N LEU A 554 -14.41 -13.34 14.11
CA LEU A 554 -15.39 -12.91 15.12
C LEU A 554 -16.34 -14.06 15.48
N PRO A 555 -16.37 -14.50 16.76
CA PRO A 555 -17.28 -15.55 17.21
C PRO A 555 -18.75 -15.11 17.13
N GLY A 556 -19.66 -16.05 16.89
CA GLY A 556 -21.11 -15.82 16.95
C GLY A 556 -21.72 -15.20 15.69
N SER A 557 -20.94 -14.57 14.82
CA SER A 557 -21.42 -14.09 13.51
C SER A 557 -21.38 -15.20 12.46
N ASP A 558 -22.42 -15.33 11.64
CA ASP A 558 -22.42 -16.14 10.42
C ASP A 558 -22.08 -15.33 9.15
N LYS A 559 -22.00 -14.00 9.28
CA LYS A 559 -21.67 -13.06 8.21
C LYS A 559 -20.32 -12.40 8.48
N TRP A 560 -19.51 -12.22 7.46
CA TRP A 560 -18.21 -11.56 7.55
C TRP A 560 -17.87 -10.87 6.23
N ALA A 561 -16.99 -9.87 6.29
CA ALA A 561 -16.35 -9.27 5.14
C ALA A 561 -14.89 -8.98 5.49
N LEU A 562 -14.04 -8.83 4.47
CA LEU A 562 -12.68 -8.33 4.65
C LEU A 562 -12.65 -6.84 4.37
N LEU A 563 -11.96 -6.10 5.22
CA LEU A 563 -11.53 -4.75 4.92
C LEU A 563 -10.24 -4.79 4.10
N CYS A 564 -9.94 -3.69 3.43
CA CYS A 564 -8.67 -3.50 2.72
C CYS A 564 -7.97 -2.23 3.21
N SER A 565 -6.65 -2.18 3.05
CA SER A 565 -5.85 -0.99 3.30
C SER A 565 -4.59 -0.98 2.43
N ALA A 566 -4.38 0.14 1.75
CA ALA A 566 -3.10 0.49 1.11
C ALA A 566 -2.37 1.62 1.86
N HIS A 567 -2.91 2.07 2.99
CA HIS A 567 -2.45 3.25 3.71
C HIS A 567 -2.09 2.87 5.13
N GLN A 568 -0.80 2.73 5.44
CA GLN A 568 -0.35 2.37 6.79
C GLN A 568 0.44 3.52 7.39
N MET A 569 0.03 3.99 8.58
CA MET A 569 0.63 5.17 9.21
C MET A 569 0.60 5.15 10.74
N GLY A 570 1.39 6.03 11.36
CA GLY A 570 1.32 6.36 12.79
C GLY A 570 1.95 5.39 13.79
N SER A 571 2.51 4.28 13.33
CA SER A 571 3.07 3.23 14.20
C SER A 571 4.32 3.63 15.00
N CYS A 572 4.93 4.78 14.70
CA CYS A 572 6.03 5.41 15.43
C CYS A 572 5.79 6.94 15.50
N ARG A 573 4.56 7.35 15.86
CA ARG A 573 4.13 8.75 15.77
C ARG A 573 5.09 9.74 16.43
N MET A 574 5.18 10.94 15.85
CA MET A 574 5.80 12.09 16.50
C MET A 574 5.04 12.50 17.76
N GLY A 575 5.77 13.12 18.70
CA GLY A 575 5.15 13.75 19.86
C GLY A 575 5.96 14.95 20.35
N SER A 576 5.33 15.77 21.18
CA SER A 576 5.96 16.88 21.90
C SER A 576 6.89 16.43 23.03
N SER A 577 6.69 15.22 23.56
CA SER A 577 7.52 14.63 24.59
C SER A 577 7.67 13.11 24.43
N PRO A 578 8.63 12.46 25.12
CA PRO A 578 8.75 11.00 25.15
C PRO A 578 7.50 10.27 25.66
N ARG A 579 6.61 10.98 26.39
CA ARG A 579 5.35 10.42 26.90
C ARG A 579 4.28 10.34 25.83
N ASP A 580 4.42 11.10 24.75
CA ASP A 580 3.37 11.36 23.75
C ASP A 580 3.64 10.65 22.42
N GLY A 581 4.91 10.40 22.07
CA GLY A 581 5.29 9.77 20.79
C GLY A 581 6.56 8.92 20.86
N ALA A 582 6.83 8.20 19.76
CA ALA A 582 8.02 7.36 19.61
C ALA A 582 9.28 8.17 19.28
N VAL A 583 9.10 9.30 18.61
CA VAL A 583 10.15 10.25 18.23
C VAL A 583 9.71 11.68 18.54
N ASP A 584 10.65 12.62 18.54
CA ASP A 584 10.35 14.04 18.73
C ASP A 584 9.77 14.70 17.47
N GLY A 585 9.37 15.97 17.58
CA GLY A 585 8.78 16.72 16.46
C GLY A 585 9.72 16.97 15.28
N ARG A 586 11.01 16.62 15.39
CA ARG A 586 11.98 16.62 14.29
C ARG A 586 12.26 15.19 13.77
N GLY A 587 11.47 14.21 14.21
CA GLY A 587 11.65 12.81 13.85
C GLY A 587 12.84 12.13 14.54
N GLU A 588 13.56 12.79 15.47
CA GLU A 588 14.71 12.19 16.17
C GLU A 588 14.22 11.29 17.30
N SER A 589 14.85 10.12 17.48
CA SER A 589 14.54 9.20 18.57
C SER A 589 14.72 9.88 19.94
N TRP A 590 13.78 9.60 20.85
CA TRP A 590 13.89 10.01 22.26
C TRP A 590 14.98 9.27 23.04
N GLU A 591 15.49 8.16 22.50
CA GLU A 591 16.45 7.29 23.19
C GLU A 591 17.84 7.32 22.54
N ALA A 592 17.93 7.58 21.24
CA ALA A 592 19.18 7.53 20.48
C ALA A 592 19.42 8.80 19.66
N GLU A 593 20.48 9.52 19.98
CA GLU A 593 20.93 10.68 19.21
C GLU A 593 21.44 10.26 17.83
N GLY A 594 21.08 11.02 16.80
CA GLY A 594 21.47 10.75 15.41
C GLY A 594 20.65 9.65 14.72
N LEU A 595 19.63 9.09 15.39
CA LEU A 595 18.67 8.17 14.78
C LEU A 595 17.34 8.89 14.55
N TYR A 596 16.93 8.97 13.29
CA TYR A 596 15.70 9.62 12.85
C TYR A 596 14.74 8.61 12.23
N VAL A 597 13.47 8.99 12.14
CA VAL A 597 12.46 8.31 11.35
C VAL A 597 11.94 9.30 10.31
N CYS A 598 11.76 8.86 9.06
CA CYS A 598 11.28 9.66 7.93
C CYS A 598 10.34 8.83 7.04
N ASP A 599 9.20 8.41 7.56
CA ASP A 599 8.16 7.69 6.79
C ASP A 599 6.75 7.88 7.38
N GLY A 600 5.76 7.16 6.84
CA GLY A 600 4.37 7.22 7.31
C GLY A 600 4.13 6.79 8.75
N SER A 601 5.07 6.09 9.40
CA SER A 601 4.96 5.75 10.82
C SER A 601 4.91 6.98 11.73
N LEU A 602 5.38 8.13 11.26
CA LEU A 602 5.45 9.38 12.03
C LEU A 602 4.12 10.09 12.24
N LEU A 603 3.14 9.83 11.38
CA LEU A 603 1.93 10.65 11.33
C LEU A 603 1.11 10.51 12.64
N PRO A 604 0.70 11.62 13.29
CA PRO A 604 0.01 11.56 14.58
C PRO A 604 -1.33 10.80 14.54
N THR A 605 -2.13 11.04 13.50
CA THR A 605 -3.44 10.43 13.27
C THR A 605 -3.60 10.05 11.80
N ALA A 606 -4.71 9.38 11.45
CA ALA A 606 -5.07 9.11 10.07
C ALA A 606 -5.29 10.41 9.28
N VAL A 607 -4.84 10.47 8.01
CA VAL A 607 -4.91 11.69 7.17
C VAL A 607 -6.30 11.92 6.55
N GLY A 608 -7.07 10.86 6.34
CA GLY A 608 -8.37 10.89 5.65
C GLY A 608 -8.31 10.97 4.13
N VAL A 609 -7.11 11.09 3.55
CA VAL A 609 -6.83 11.03 2.10
C VAL A 609 -5.56 10.20 1.85
N ASN A 610 -5.18 9.95 0.59
CA ASN A 610 -3.97 9.18 0.28
C ASN A 610 -2.73 9.84 0.92
N PRO A 611 -1.92 9.12 1.72
CA PRO A 611 -0.91 9.75 2.58
C PRO A 611 0.40 10.08 1.85
N MET A 612 0.55 9.76 0.55
CA MET A 612 1.82 9.89 -0.17
C MET A 612 2.41 11.30 -0.09
N ILE A 613 1.61 12.33 -0.43
CA ILE A 613 2.06 13.74 -0.41
C ILE A 613 2.39 14.17 1.02
N THR A 614 1.54 13.81 1.99
CA THR A 614 1.79 14.08 3.42
C THR A 614 3.11 13.48 3.90
N ILE A 615 3.39 12.22 3.57
CA ILE A 615 4.62 11.52 3.98
C ILE A 615 5.85 12.17 3.35
N GLN A 616 5.81 12.44 2.05
CA GLN A 616 6.92 13.06 1.34
C GLN A 616 7.19 14.49 1.84
N SER A 617 6.15 15.29 2.06
CA SER A 617 6.29 16.67 2.57
C SER A 617 6.83 16.70 3.99
N THR A 618 6.38 15.77 4.83
CA THR A 618 6.92 15.59 6.18
C THR A 618 8.40 15.22 6.12
N ALA A 619 8.78 14.24 5.30
CA ALA A 619 10.18 13.84 5.13
C ALA A 619 11.04 14.98 4.59
N TYR A 620 10.51 15.81 3.67
CA TYR A 620 11.19 16.98 3.14
C TYR A 620 11.56 17.96 4.27
N CYS A 621 10.59 18.39 5.08
CA CYS A 621 10.84 19.29 6.21
C CYS A 621 11.85 18.73 7.22
N LEU A 622 11.75 17.43 7.54
CA LEU A 622 12.67 16.79 8.47
C LEU A 622 14.09 16.73 7.91
N SER A 623 14.23 16.46 6.60
CA SER A 623 15.54 16.31 5.96
C SER A 623 16.30 17.63 5.88
N GLU A 624 15.61 18.75 5.65
CA GLU A 624 16.21 20.08 5.74
C GLU A 624 16.78 20.34 7.13
N GLY A 625 16.01 20.05 8.19
CA GLY A 625 16.48 20.19 9.57
C GLY A 625 17.65 19.26 9.93
N ILE A 626 17.68 18.04 9.37
CA ILE A 626 18.80 17.09 9.53
C ILE A 626 20.05 17.64 8.84
N ALA A 627 19.93 18.18 7.61
CA ALA A 627 21.03 18.78 6.87
C ALA A 627 21.63 19.98 7.63
N GLU A 628 20.79 20.87 8.16
CA GLU A 628 21.23 22.00 8.99
C GLU A 628 22.00 21.53 10.24
N SER A 629 21.48 20.51 10.93
CA SER A 629 22.12 19.91 12.12
C SER A 629 23.49 19.34 11.79
N LEU A 630 23.62 18.63 10.66
CA LEU A 630 24.89 18.09 10.17
C LEU A 630 25.89 19.19 9.79
N ALA A 631 25.43 20.28 9.17
CA ALA A 631 26.25 21.43 8.82
C ALA A 631 26.80 22.15 10.07
N GLN A 632 25.96 22.32 11.10
CA GLN A 632 26.38 22.92 12.38
C GLN A 632 27.42 22.07 13.10
N ARG A 633 27.32 20.74 13.04
CA ARG A 633 28.30 19.81 13.61
C ARG A 633 29.66 19.83 12.90
N LYS A 634 29.73 20.21 11.61
CA LYS A 634 31.00 20.38 10.90
C LYS A 634 31.74 21.67 11.29
N ARG A 635 31.02 22.66 11.82
CA ARG A 635 31.57 23.98 12.21
C ARG A 635 32.08 24.02 13.65
N ARG A 636 31.70 23.04 14.47
CA ARG A 636 32.23 22.80 15.82
C ARG A 636 33.31 21.76 15.73
#